data_AF-A0A956VVP8-F1
#
_entry.id   AF-A0A956VVP8-F1
#
_cell.length_a   1.000
_cell.length_b   1.000
_cell.length_c   1.000
_cell.angle_alpha   90.00
_cell.angle_beta   90.00
_cell.angle_gamma   90.00
#
_symmetry.space_group_name_H-M   'P 1'
#
loop_
_entity.id
_entity.type
_entity.pdbx_description
1 polymer ?
#
loop_
_entity_poly.entity_id
_entity_poly.type
_entity_poly.pdbx_seq_one_letter_code
_entity_poly.pdbx_strand_id
1 'polypeptide(L)'
;DIEKIGLLKVDYLGLTNLTILEKALNLIEERRGERLNLLDIPDGDPATADILGNGDTFGVFQMESAGMRRYVMELKPQNIRELSAMVALFRPGPLEQIPKYI
;
A
#
# COMPACT_ATOMS: atom_id res chain seq x y z
N ASP A 1 -19.83 18.03 20.64
CA ASP A 1 -19.15 17.94 19.32
C ASP A 1 -18.81 19.32 18.81
N ILE A 2 -17.51 19.58 18.63
CA ILE A 2 -16.98 20.81 18.01
C ILE A 2 -17.54 20.99 16.58
N GLU A 3 -17.86 19.88 15.89
CA GLU A 3 -18.56 19.86 14.60
C GLU A 3 -20.00 20.41 14.68
N LYS A 4 -20.73 20.14 15.78
CA LYS A 4 -22.13 20.56 15.94
C LYS A 4 -22.29 22.06 16.21
N ILE A 5 -21.20 22.76 16.53
CA ILE A 5 -21.18 24.20 16.79
C ILE A 5 -20.54 25.00 15.63
N GLY A 6 -20.32 24.37 14.48
CA GLY A 6 -19.90 25.06 13.24
C GLY A 6 -18.42 25.44 13.15
N LEU A 7 -17.57 24.87 14.00
CA LEU A 7 -16.12 25.11 13.96
C LEU A 7 -15.43 24.24 12.91
N LEU A 8 -14.42 24.80 12.25
CA LEU A 8 -13.57 24.08 11.31
C LEU A 8 -12.80 22.98 12.04
N LYS A 9 -12.97 21.74 11.59
CA LYS A 9 -12.18 20.59 12.04
C LYS A 9 -11.16 20.25 10.97
N VAL A 10 -9.91 20.10 11.40
CA VAL A 10 -8.81 19.64 10.56
C VAL A 10 -8.16 18.45 11.25
N ASP A 11 -8.02 17.34 10.52
CA ASP A 11 -7.32 16.15 11.00
C ASP A 11 -5.90 16.14 10.42
N TYR A 12 -4.90 16.27 11.29
CA TYR A 12 -3.49 16.08 10.94
C TYR A 12 -3.08 14.66 11.36
N LEU A 13 -2.78 13.80 10.39
CA LEU A 13 -2.40 12.41 10.63
C LEU A 13 -0.89 12.25 10.48
N GLY A 14 -0.22 11.78 11.54
CA GLY A 14 1.15 11.33 11.48
C GLY A 14 1.21 9.89 10.97
N LEU A 15 1.69 9.69 9.75
CA LEU A 15 1.78 8.37 9.12
C LEU A 15 3.22 7.87 9.08
N THR A 16 3.52 6.81 9.84
CA THR A 16 4.88 6.22 9.93
C THR A 16 5.41 5.77 8.57
N ASN A 17 4.56 5.28 7.67
CA ASN A 17 4.97 4.83 6.34
C ASN A 17 5.58 5.98 5.50
N LEU A 18 5.09 7.23 5.65
CA LEU A 18 5.65 8.39 4.97
C LEU A 18 7.05 8.72 5.47
N THR A 19 7.29 8.60 6.79
CA THR A 19 8.63 8.75 7.37
C THR A 19 9.60 7.65 6.90
N ILE A 20 9.11 6.42 6.73
CA ILE A 20 9.91 5.31 6.19
C ILE A 20 10.27 5.58 4.73
N LEU A 21 9.31 6.03 3.91
CA LEU A 21 9.53 6.37 2.50
C LEU A 21 10.54 7.51 2.35
N GLU A 22 10.44 8.57 3.13
CA GLU A 22 11.40 9.68 3.11
C GLU A 22 12.83 9.19 3.39
N LYS A 23 13.01 8.35 4.42
CA LYS A 23 14.32 7.75 4.73
C LYS A 23 14.83 6.86 3.60
N ALA A 24 13.95 6.10 2.96
CA ALA A 24 14.33 5.25 1.83
C ALA A 24 14.84 6.09 0.64
N LEU A 25 14.14 7.17 0.29
CA LEU A 25 14.55 8.08 -0.78
C LEU A 25 15.91 8.74 -0.48
N ASN A 26 16.12 9.22 0.74
CA ASN A 26 17.39 9.82 1.16
C ASN A 26 18.56 8.82 1.03
N LEU A 27 18.35 7.57 1.43
CA LEU A 27 19.37 6.52 1.31
C LEU A 27 19.66 6.14 -0.15
N ILE A 28 18.65 6.18 -1.03
CA ILE A 28 18.82 5.94 -2.46
C ILE A 28 19.66 7.07 -3.07
N GLU A 29 19.33 8.33 -2.76
CA GLU A 29 20.08 9.50 -3.23
C GLU A 29 21.53 9.48 -2.74
N GLU A 30 21.77 9.19 -1.46
CA GLU A 30 23.13 9.07 -0.90
C GLU A 30 23.96 7.99 -1.59
N ARG A 31 23.36 6.82 -1.88
CA ARG A 31 24.10 5.65 -2.38
C ARG A 31 24.24 5.62 -3.90
N ARG A 32 23.28 6.17 -4.63
CA ARG A 32 23.23 6.09 -6.10
C ARG A 32 23.43 7.44 -6.78
N GLY A 33 23.37 8.54 -6.04
CA GLY A 33 23.35 9.90 -6.60
C GLY A 33 22.06 10.21 -7.38
N GLU A 34 21.03 9.40 -7.20
CA GLU A 34 19.75 9.49 -7.91
C GLU A 34 18.67 9.98 -6.96
N ARG A 35 18.03 11.12 -7.31
CA ARG A 35 16.89 11.63 -6.56
C ARG A 35 15.60 11.18 -7.20
N LEU A 36 14.90 10.26 -6.54
CA LEU A 36 13.60 9.76 -6.97
C LEU A 36 12.47 10.70 -6.54
N ASN A 37 11.50 10.87 -7.42
CA ASN A 37 10.22 11.52 -7.12
C ASN A 37 9.12 10.45 -7.11
N LEU A 38 8.41 10.32 -5.99
CA LEU A 38 7.36 9.30 -5.83
C LEU A 38 6.23 9.44 -6.85
N LEU A 39 5.96 10.67 -7.33
CA LEU A 39 4.89 10.92 -8.30
C LEU A 39 5.23 10.43 -9.72
N ASP A 40 6.52 10.15 -9.98
CA ASP A 40 7.00 9.72 -11.29
C ASP A 40 7.16 8.19 -11.37
N ILE A 41 6.88 7.46 -10.28
CA ILE A 41 6.95 6.00 -10.25
C ILE A 41 5.82 5.42 -11.11
N PRO A 42 6.13 4.59 -12.13
CA PRO A 42 5.10 4.01 -12.99
C PRO A 42 4.28 2.95 -12.26
N ASP A 43 2.99 2.86 -12.61
CA ASP A 43 2.15 1.71 -12.23
C ASP A 43 2.50 0.50 -13.10
N GLY A 44 2.28 -0.70 -12.56
CA GLY A 44 2.50 -1.96 -13.28
C GLY A 44 3.96 -2.33 -13.50
N ASP A 45 4.87 -1.90 -12.63
CA ASP A 45 6.24 -2.39 -12.62
C ASP A 45 6.29 -3.92 -12.41
N PRO A 46 6.83 -4.70 -13.36
CA PRO A 46 6.84 -6.16 -13.27
C PRO A 46 7.59 -6.68 -12.04
N ALA A 47 8.70 -6.03 -11.65
CA ALA A 47 9.48 -6.46 -10.50
C ALA A 47 8.69 -6.31 -9.19
N THR A 48 7.92 -5.22 -9.06
CA THR A 48 7.00 -5.01 -7.95
C THR A 48 5.88 -6.06 -7.92
N ALA A 49 5.29 -6.37 -9.08
CA ALA A 49 4.26 -7.41 -9.20
C ALA A 49 4.79 -8.80 -8.80
N ASP A 50 6.02 -9.14 -9.18
CA ASP A 50 6.67 -10.40 -8.83
C ASP A 50 6.90 -10.52 -7.31
N ILE A 51 7.41 -9.48 -6.65
CA ILE A 51 7.61 -9.43 -5.19
C ILE A 51 6.27 -9.67 -4.47
N LEU A 52 5.21 -8.99 -4.92
CA LEU A 52 3.87 -9.13 -4.33
C LEU A 52 3.30 -10.53 -4.58
N GLY A 53 3.37 -11.03 -5.81
CA GLY A 53 2.84 -12.34 -6.20
C GLY A 53 3.54 -13.52 -5.53
N ASN A 54 4.81 -13.37 -5.16
CA ASN A 54 5.56 -14.34 -4.35
C ASN A 54 5.26 -14.21 -2.84
N GLY A 55 4.51 -13.18 -2.45
CA GLY A 55 4.17 -12.90 -1.07
C GLY A 55 5.32 -12.31 -0.28
N ASP A 56 6.33 -11.73 -0.92
CA ASP A 56 7.45 -11.08 -0.23
C ASP A 56 7.02 -9.69 0.28
N THR A 57 5.99 -9.68 1.13
CA THR A 57 5.26 -8.48 1.59
C THR A 57 5.69 -7.98 2.97
N PHE A 58 6.79 -8.50 3.52
CA PHE A 58 7.31 -8.03 4.80
C PHE A 58 7.75 -6.55 4.69
N GLY A 59 7.20 -5.69 5.54
CA GLY A 59 7.44 -4.24 5.48
C GLY A 59 6.70 -3.51 4.34
N VAL A 60 5.83 -4.20 3.59
CA VAL A 60 4.97 -3.59 2.57
C VAL A 60 3.68 -3.14 3.24
N PHE A 61 3.49 -1.83 3.32
CA PHE A 61 2.34 -1.21 3.99
C PHE A 61 1.00 -1.84 3.56
N GLN A 62 0.15 -2.16 4.54
CA GLN A 62 -1.14 -2.86 4.39
C GLN A 62 -1.10 -4.33 3.93
N MET A 63 0.05 -4.85 3.48
CA MET A 63 0.17 -6.19 2.89
C MET A 63 0.85 -7.23 3.80
N GLU A 64 1.20 -6.86 5.04
CA GLU A 64 2.03 -7.68 5.93
C GLU A 64 1.28 -8.83 6.62
N SER A 65 -0.02 -8.68 6.88
CA SER A 65 -0.76 -9.68 7.65
C SER A 65 -0.79 -11.02 6.90
N ALA A 66 -0.72 -12.13 7.64
CA ALA A 66 -0.67 -13.47 7.04
C ALA A 66 -1.85 -13.76 6.09
N GLY A 67 -3.05 -13.32 6.45
CA GLY A 67 -4.23 -13.45 5.59
C GLY A 67 -4.16 -12.59 4.33
N MET A 68 -3.73 -11.34 4.45
CA MET A 68 -3.56 -10.45 3.31
C MET A 68 -2.49 -10.99 2.35
N ARG A 69 -1.32 -11.39 2.88
CA ARG A 69 -0.23 -12.00 2.11
C ARG A 69 -0.73 -13.20 1.30
N ARG A 70 -1.53 -14.08 1.91
CA ARG A 70 -2.13 -15.23 1.22
C ARG A 70 -2.97 -14.78 0.03
N TYR A 71 -3.90 -13.85 0.21
CA TYR A 71 -4.76 -13.42 -0.88
C TYR A 71 -4.04 -12.60 -1.95
N VAL A 72 -3.01 -11.83 -1.58
CA VAL A 72 -2.15 -11.15 -2.56
C VAL A 72 -1.38 -12.15 -3.43
N MET A 73 -0.87 -13.25 -2.85
CA MET A 73 -0.25 -14.33 -3.61
C MET A 73 -1.23 -15.06 -4.54
N GLU A 74 -2.47 -15.28 -4.08
CA GLU A 74 -3.52 -15.91 -4.88
C GLU A 74 -3.95 -14.97 -6.04
N LEU A 75 -4.06 -13.66 -5.78
CA LEU A 75 -4.43 -12.64 -6.78
C LEU A 75 -3.34 -12.39 -7.83
N LYS A 76 -2.06 -12.39 -7.45
CA LYS A 76 -0.92 -11.97 -8.29
C LYS A 76 -1.13 -10.59 -8.94
N PRO A 77 -1.25 -9.53 -8.14
CA PRO A 77 -1.66 -8.21 -8.63
C PRO A 77 -0.67 -7.65 -9.66
N GLN A 78 -1.21 -7.07 -10.73
CA GLN A 78 -0.45 -6.48 -11.84
C GLN A 78 -0.45 -4.94 -11.81
N ASN A 79 -1.25 -4.31 -10.95
CA ASN A 79 -1.40 -2.86 -10.89
C ASN A 79 -1.95 -2.41 -9.53
N ILE A 80 -1.85 -1.11 -9.26
CA ILE A 80 -2.33 -0.50 -8.01
C ILE A 80 -3.85 -0.69 -7.82
N ARG A 81 -4.63 -0.75 -8.90
CA ARG A 81 -6.09 -0.91 -8.81
C ARG A 81 -6.48 -2.24 -8.18
N GLU A 82 -5.79 -3.31 -8.53
CA GLU A 82 -6.00 -4.64 -7.96
C GLU A 82 -5.63 -4.70 -6.48
N LEU A 83 -4.53 -4.05 -6.08
CA LEU A 83 -4.15 -3.90 -4.67
C LEU A 83 -5.20 -3.10 -3.88
N SER A 84 -5.72 -2.03 -4.47
CA SER A 84 -6.77 -1.21 -3.85
C SER A 84 -8.06 -2.02 -3.63
N ALA A 85 -8.47 -2.82 -4.61
CA ALA A 85 -9.61 -3.73 -4.48
C ALA A 85 -9.37 -4.76 -3.36
N MET A 86 -8.18 -5.34 -3.28
CA MET A 86 -7.83 -6.28 -2.22
C MET A 86 -7.93 -5.64 -0.82
N VAL A 87 -7.40 -4.43 -0.63
CA VAL A 87 -7.51 -3.69 0.65
C VAL A 87 -8.97 -3.38 1.02
N ALA A 88 -9.81 -3.10 0.02
CA ALA A 88 -11.23 -2.84 0.23
C ALA A 88 -11.97 -4.13 0.64
N LEU A 89 -11.66 -5.25 0.00
CA LEU A 89 -12.29 -6.56 0.25
C LEU A 89 -11.79 -7.22 1.54
N PHE A 90 -10.56 -6.96 1.97
CA PHE A 90 -9.97 -7.55 3.19
C PHE A 90 -10.49 -6.85 4.48
N ARG A 91 -11.80 -6.83 4.64
CA ARG A 91 -12.54 -6.28 5.79
C ARG A 91 -13.67 -7.22 6.18
N PRO A 92 -14.10 -7.24 7.46
CA PRO A 92 -15.26 -8.03 7.89
C PRO A 92 -16.50 -7.72 7.02
N GLY A 93 -17.15 -8.75 6.48
CA GLY A 93 -18.24 -8.66 5.52
C GLY A 93 -17.77 -8.91 4.07
N PRO A 94 -17.06 -7.97 3.42
CA PRO A 94 -16.56 -8.16 2.05
C PRO A 94 -15.54 -9.29 1.87
N LEU A 95 -14.90 -9.76 2.95
CA LEU A 95 -13.86 -10.80 2.89
C LEU A 95 -14.31 -12.08 2.17
N GLU A 96 -15.60 -12.43 2.29
CA GLU A 96 -16.18 -13.60 1.62
C GLU A 96 -16.27 -13.46 0.09
N GLN A 97 -16.08 -12.26 -0.45
CA GLN A 97 -16.09 -12.01 -1.89
C GLN A 97 -14.71 -12.11 -2.54
N ILE A 98 -13.62 -12.19 -1.75
CA ILE A 98 -12.25 -12.30 -2.29
C ILE A 98 -12.11 -13.49 -3.26
N PRO A 99 -12.62 -14.70 -2.96
CA PRO A 99 -12.52 -15.83 -3.90
C PRO A 99 -13.30 -15.67 -5.20
N LYS A 100 -14.22 -14.70 -5.29
CA LYS A 100 -14.93 -14.38 -6.54
C LYS A 100 -14.25 -13.27 -7.34
N TYR A 101 -13.38 -12.51 -6.68
CA TYR A 101 -12.64 -11.40 -7.28
C TYR A 101 -11.35 -11.89 -7.94
N ILE A 102 -10.67 -12.84 -7.30
CA ILE A 102 -9.52 -13.60 -7.84
C ILE A 102 -10.02 -14.51 -8.96
#